data_AF-A0A3D9SRG3-F1
#
_entry.id   AF-A0A3D9SRG3-F1
#
_cell.length_a   1.000
_cell.length_b   1.000
_cell.length_c   1.000
_cell.angle_alpha   90.00
_cell.angle_beta   90.00
_cell.angle_gamma   90.00
#
_symmetry.space_group_name_H-M   'P 1'
#
loop_
_entity.id
_entity.type
_entity.pdbx_description
1 polymer ?
#
loop_
_entity_poly.entity_id
_entity_poly.type
_entity_poly.pdbx_seq_one_letter_code
_entity_poly.pdbx_strand_id
1 'polypeptide(L)' 'METGERPDWARKPLRQLTVSELTEALVYLEEREVADDALCRALAAQLADRTAAVC' A
#
# COMPACT_ATOMS: atom_id res chain seq x y z
N MET A 1 -8.10 -17.00 17.26
CA MET A 1 -7.86 -16.74 15.83
C MET A 1 -8.31 -15.31 15.59
N GLU A 2 -7.39 -14.36 15.77
CA GLU A 2 -7.65 -12.97 15.44
C GLU A 2 -7.74 -12.90 13.91
N THR A 3 -8.95 -13.01 13.38
CA THR A 3 -9.20 -12.62 11.99
C THR A 3 -9.11 -11.10 11.95
N GLY A 4 -7.89 -10.57 12.04
CA GLY A 4 -7.62 -9.16 11.80
C GLY A 4 -8.21 -8.83 10.43
N GLU A 5 -9.29 -8.06 10.42
CA GLU A 5 -9.99 -7.69 9.20
C GLU A 5 -8.96 -7.10 8.23
N ARG A 6 -8.77 -7.80 7.10
CA ARG A 6 -7.82 -7.36 6.09
C ARG A 6 -8.29 -5.98 5.60
N PRO A 7 -7.43 -4.95 5.63
CA PRO A 7 -7.86 -3.61 5.27
C PRO A 7 -8.42 -3.59 3.84
N ASP A 8 -9.40 -2.72 3.58
CA ASP A 8 -10.21 -2.77 2.37
C ASP A 8 -9.36 -2.61 1.09
N TRP A 9 -8.31 -1.79 1.16
CA TRP A 9 -7.33 -1.62 0.08
C TRP A 9 -6.58 -2.91 -0.27
N ALA A 10 -6.40 -3.84 0.68
CA ALA A 10 -5.66 -5.08 0.44
C ALA A 10 -6.42 -6.07 -0.46
N ARG A 11 -7.69 -5.78 -0.78
CA ARG A 11 -8.50 -6.52 -1.76
C ARG A 11 -8.44 -5.90 -3.16
N LYS A 12 -7.86 -4.71 -3.29
CA LYS A 12 -7.81 -3.94 -4.54
C LYS A 12 -6.48 -4.18 -5.25
N PRO A 13 -6.46 -4.19 -6.59
CA PRO A 13 -5.21 -4.18 -7.33
C PRO A 13 -4.47 -2.85 -7.12
N LEU A 14 -3.14 -2.87 -7.06
CA LEU A 14 -2.29 -1.69 -6.79
C LEU A 14 -2.63 -0.48 -7.68
N ARG A 15 -2.97 -0.72 -8.95
CA ARG A 15 -3.36 0.33 -9.91
C ARG A 15 -4.68 1.03 -9.59
N GLN A 16 -5.50 0.49 -8.69
CA GLN A 16 -6.77 1.06 -8.26
C GLN A 16 -6.67 1.76 -6.90
N LEU A 17 -5.54 1.65 -6.21
CA LEU A 17 -5.32 2.32 -4.96
C LEU A 17 -5.20 3.83 -5.17
N THR A 18 -5.76 4.57 -4.23
CA THR A 18 -5.57 6.02 -4.10
C THR A 18 -4.24 6.33 -3.43
N VAL A 19 -3.79 7.59 -3.51
CA VAL A 19 -2.58 8.07 -2.80
C VAL A 19 -2.68 7.76 -1.30
N SER A 20 -3.84 8.01 -0.69
CA SER A 20 -4.06 7.73 0.73
C SER A 20 -3.97 6.24 1.07
N GLU A 21 -4.57 5.37 0.26
CA GLU A 21 -4.49 3.92 0.46
C GLU A 21 -3.07 3.37 0.24
N LEU A 22 -2.32 3.94 -0.70
CA LEU A 22 -0.91 3.57 -0.93
C LEU A 22 -0.04 3.93 0.28
N THR A 23 -0.23 5.11 0.87
CA THR A 23 0.46 5.52 2.09
C THR A 23 0.06 4.65 3.28
N GLU A 24 -1.24 4.38 3.46
CA GLU A 24 -1.73 3.50 4.52
C GLU A 24 -1.16 2.08 4.41
N ALA A 25 -1.06 1.55 3.18
CA ALA A 25 -0.47 0.24 2.94
C ALA A 25 1.01 0.18 3.32
N LEU A 26 1.79 1.23 3.05
CA LEU A 26 3.20 1.30 3.44
C LEU A 26 3.36 1.29 4.97
N VAL A 27 2.58 2.10 5.68
CA VAL A 27 2.58 2.14 7.16
C VAL A 27 2.16 0.79 7.74
N TYR A 28 1.12 0.17 7.17
CA TYR A 28 0.65 -1.14 7.62
C TYR A 28 1.68 -2.26 7.46
N LEU A 29 2.53 -2.20 6.43
CA LEU A 29 3.62 -3.18 6.24
C LEU A 29 4.78 -2.94 7.20
N GLU A 30 5.12 -1.68 7.46
CA GLU A 30 6.15 -1.29 8.44
C GLU A 30 5.80 -1.77 9.85
N GLU A 31 4.56 -1.52 10.29
CA GLU A 31 4.06 -1.91 11.63
C GLU A 31 4.01 -3.42 11.86
N ARG A 32 3.87 -4.21 10.79
CA ARG A 32 3.74 -5.67 10.89
C ARG A 32 5.07 -6.42 10.79
N GLU A 33 6.17 -5.71 10.57
CA GLU A 33 7.49 -6.28 10.25
C GLU A 33 7.47 -7.29 9.07
N VAL A 34 6.37 -7.31 8.30
CA VAL A 34 6.25 -8.04 7.03
C VAL A 34 6.70 -7.09 5.94
N ALA A 35 7.95 -6.64 6.05
CA ALA A 35 8.61 -5.87 5.01
C ALA A 35 8.98 -6.82 3.86
N ASP A 36 7.96 -7.24 3.09
CA ASP A 36 8.22 -7.82 1.79
C ASP A 36 8.76 -6.69 0.89
N ASP A 37 10.09 -6.68 0.74
CA ASP A 37 10.86 -5.60 0.12
C ASP A 37 10.43 -5.36 -1.34
N ALA A 38 9.89 -6.38 -2.01
CA ALA A 38 9.31 -6.25 -3.35
C ALA A 38 7.95 -5.55 -3.34
N LEU A 39 7.07 -5.92 -2.41
CA LEU A 39 5.77 -5.27 -2.24
C LEU A 39 5.90 -3.80 -1.83
N CYS A 40 6.78 -3.49 -0.87
CA CYS A 40 7.03 -2.11 -0.43
C CYS A 40 7.54 -1.24 -1.59
N ARG A 41 8.46 -1.76 -2.42
CA ARG A 41 8.92 -1.04 -3.61
C ARG A 41 7.83 -0.81 -4.65
N ALA A 42 6.97 -1.80 -4.88
CA ALA A 42 5.86 -1.66 -5.82
C ALA A 42 4.85 -0.60 -5.35
N LEU A 43 4.53 -0.56 -4.05
CA LEU A 43 3.67 0.47 -3.46
C LEU A 43 4.29 1.86 -3.58
N ALA A 44 5.58 2.00 -3.24
CA ALA A 44 6.30 3.27 -3.36
C ALA A 44 6.37 3.80 -4.81
N ALA A 45 6.58 2.90 -5.79
CA ALA A 45 6.60 3.28 -7.21
C ALA A 45 5.22 3.78 -7.68
N GLN A 46 4.14 3.09 -7.30
CA GLN A 46 2.77 3.51 -7.64
C GLN A 46 2.39 4.83 -6.96
N LEU A 47 2.86 5.06 -5.73
CA LEU A 47 2.67 6.33 -5.03
C LEU A 47 3.36 7.47 -5.78
N ALA A 48 4.63 7.28 -6.17
CA ALA A 48 5.39 8.26 -6.92
C ALA A 48 4.71 8.62 -8.26
N ASP A 49 4.28 7.62 -9.03
CA ASP A 49 3.55 7.80 -10.29
C ASP A 49 2.27 8.63 -10.09
N ARG A 50 1.46 8.28 -9.10
CA ARG A 50 0.20 9.00 -8.80
C ARG A 50 0.43 10.41 -8.30
N THR A 51 1.47 10.65 -7.50
CA THR A 51 1.80 12.02 -7.05
C THR A 51 2.34 12.87 -8.19
N ALA A 52 3.13 12.29 -9.10
CA ALA A 52 3.66 13.00 -10.26
C ALA A 52 2.56 13.38 -11.26
N ALA A 53 1.49 12.59 -11.37
CA ALA A 53 0.33 12.91 -12.22
C ALA A 53 -0.56 14.05 -11.69
N VAL A 54 -0.38 14.46 -10.42
CA VAL A 54 -1.17 15.51 -9.76
C VAL A 54 -0.43 16.85 -9.72
N CYS A 55 0.89 16.85 -9.93
CA CYS A 55 1.75 18.03 -10.02
C CYS A 55 1.84 18.57 -11.45
#